data_AF-A0A3B9N6T6-F1
#
_entry.id   AF-A0A3B9N6T6-F1
#
_cell.length_a   1.000
_cell.length_b   1.000
_cell.length_c   1.000
_cell.angle_alpha   90.00
_cell.angle_beta   90.00
_cell.angle_gamma   90.00
#
_symmetry.space_group_name_H-M   'P 1'
#
loop_
_entity.id
_entity.type
_entity.pdbx_description
1 polymer ?
#
loop_
_entity_poly.entity_id
_entity_poly.type
_entity_poly.pdbx_seq_one_letter_code
_entity_poly.pdbx_strand_id
1 'polypeptide(L)'
;MNDVETSYNSWLKNYKWDTPYEGMSHVAFPPLFGHQFSQAFIDYRGLVDSYMKEKGIDYFENSRRATYVQRQYAIDNPHNWLGYDSLCWGVTASDGPTEKYNFEDKVFLGYAGRGTSGPLFNYFDDGTIAPYASLSSLPFAPEIVLPTIESMLEKYGNKIWGKYGFYDSFNPTANWVNDDFIGIDQGPMLIMIENFRTGLVWNYVMKDPIIQKGLNKLGYEYLY
;
A
#
# COMPACT_ATOMS: atom_id res chain seq x y z
N MET A 1 -21.71 20.65 -8.49
CA MET A 1 -20.28 20.94 -8.68
C MET A 1 -20.15 21.72 -9.98
N ASN A 2 -19.90 23.03 -9.90
CA ASN A 2 -19.99 23.92 -11.05
C ASN A 2 -18.76 23.85 -11.99
N ASP A 3 -17.67 23.19 -11.58
CA ASP A 3 -16.55 22.90 -12.45
C ASP A 3 -15.79 21.64 -11.97
N VAL A 4 -16.11 20.48 -12.58
CA VAL A 4 -15.46 19.19 -12.25
C VAL A 4 -14.02 19.15 -12.73
N GLU A 5 -13.72 19.78 -13.87
CA GLU A 5 -12.38 19.79 -14.45
C GLU A 5 -11.42 20.58 -13.56
N THR A 6 -11.82 21.78 -13.13
CA THR A 6 -11.00 22.57 -12.19
C THR A 6 -10.78 21.84 -10.86
N SER A 7 -11.80 21.15 -10.34
CA SER A 7 -11.68 20.38 -9.10
C SER A 7 -10.69 19.21 -9.26
N TYR A 8 -10.79 18.46 -10.36
CA TYR A 8 -9.92 17.33 -10.64
C TYR A 8 -8.49 17.75 -10.94
N ASN A 9 -8.30 18.79 -11.75
CA ASN A 9 -6.97 19.37 -12.00
C ASN A 9 -6.33 19.92 -10.71
N SER A 10 -7.14 20.42 -9.76
CA SER A 10 -6.63 20.83 -8.45
C SER A 10 -6.21 19.64 -7.59
N TRP A 11 -6.91 18.52 -7.67
CA TRP A 11 -6.51 17.26 -7.04
C TRP A 11 -5.16 16.76 -7.58
N LEU A 12 -5.03 16.67 -8.91
CA LEU A 12 -3.81 16.19 -9.59
C LEU A 12 -2.57 17.05 -9.29
N LYS A 13 -2.72 18.35 -9.00
CA LYS A 13 -1.59 19.23 -8.61
C LYS A 13 -0.91 18.81 -7.31
N ASN A 14 -1.55 18.00 -6.47
CA ASN A 14 -0.94 17.50 -5.24
C ASN A 14 -0.10 16.23 -5.46
N TYR A 15 -0.08 15.68 -6.67
CA TYR A 15 0.73 14.52 -6.98
C TYR A 15 2.21 14.87 -6.93
N LYS A 16 2.96 14.06 -6.20
CA LYS A 16 4.42 14.12 -6.19
C LYS A 16 4.96 13.00 -7.07
N TRP A 17 5.47 13.33 -8.25
CA TRP A 17 6.25 12.38 -9.05
C TRP A 17 7.66 12.28 -8.45
N ASP A 18 8.09 11.07 -8.10
CA ASP A 18 9.39 10.83 -7.49
C ASP A 18 10.07 9.61 -8.12
N THR A 19 11.40 9.50 -7.96
CA THR A 19 12.19 8.35 -8.42
C THR A 19 13.07 7.85 -7.27
N PRO A 20 12.49 7.13 -6.30
CA PRO A 20 13.23 6.71 -5.11
C PRO A 20 14.32 5.68 -5.39
N TYR A 21 14.15 4.89 -6.46
CA TYR A 21 15.16 3.96 -6.97
C TYR A 21 15.16 4.02 -8.50
N GLU A 22 16.27 3.61 -9.12
CA GLU A 22 16.40 3.57 -10.58
C GLU A 22 15.28 2.75 -11.22
N GLY A 23 14.64 3.30 -12.25
CA GLY A 23 13.52 2.66 -12.95
C GLY A 23 12.19 2.66 -12.18
N MET A 24 12.15 3.17 -10.95
CA MET A 24 10.96 3.13 -10.09
C MET A 24 10.26 4.50 -9.99
N SER A 25 10.25 5.28 -11.07
CA SER A 25 9.54 6.56 -11.09
C SER A 25 8.03 6.34 -11.00
N HIS A 26 7.36 7.00 -10.06
CA HIS A 26 5.91 6.89 -9.85
C HIS A 26 5.37 8.11 -9.10
N VAL A 27 4.03 8.25 -9.04
CA VAL A 27 3.36 9.16 -8.11
C VAL A 27 3.55 8.60 -6.71
N ALA A 28 4.39 9.25 -5.92
CA ALA A 28 4.78 8.82 -4.59
C ALA A 28 3.73 9.17 -3.54
N PHE A 29 3.36 8.19 -2.73
CA PHE A 29 2.56 8.36 -1.52
C PHE A 29 3.10 7.42 -0.43
N PRO A 30 3.65 7.93 0.69
CA PRO A 30 4.44 7.06 1.58
C PRO A 30 3.65 5.91 2.23
N PRO A 31 2.46 6.09 2.82
CA PRO A 31 1.70 4.97 3.35
C PRO A 31 1.15 4.08 2.23
N LEU A 32 1.52 2.80 2.17
CA LEU A 32 1.22 1.96 1.01
C LEU A 32 -0.30 1.83 0.72
N PHE A 33 -1.17 2.01 1.71
CA PHE A 33 -2.63 2.00 1.51
C PHE A 33 -3.12 2.97 0.42
N GLY A 34 -2.42 4.10 0.19
CA GLY A 34 -2.81 5.06 -0.84
C GLY A 34 -2.70 4.52 -2.27
N HIS A 35 -1.90 3.48 -2.46
CA HIS A 35 -1.78 2.74 -3.71
C HIS A 35 -2.82 1.60 -3.86
N GLN A 36 -3.61 1.35 -2.81
CA GLN A 36 -4.43 0.14 -2.68
C GLN A 36 -5.91 0.46 -2.55
N PHE A 37 -6.31 1.39 -1.69
CA PHE A 37 -7.72 1.54 -1.28
C PHE A 37 -8.65 1.88 -2.44
N SER A 38 -8.31 2.85 -3.29
CA SER A 38 -9.10 3.13 -4.48
C SER A 38 -9.08 1.96 -5.48
N GLN A 39 -7.94 1.26 -5.57
CA GLN A 39 -7.76 0.13 -6.47
C GLN A 39 -8.38 -1.17 -5.96
N ALA A 40 -8.87 -1.23 -4.72
CA ALA A 40 -9.71 -2.33 -4.26
C ALA A 40 -11.02 -2.38 -5.04
N PHE A 41 -11.52 -1.24 -5.51
CA PHE A 41 -12.81 -1.12 -6.18
C PHE A 41 -12.66 -0.81 -7.67
N ILE A 42 -11.79 0.14 -8.03
CA ILE A 42 -11.60 0.56 -9.42
C ILE A 42 -10.42 -0.20 -10.00
N ASP A 43 -10.67 -0.89 -11.12
CA ASP A 43 -9.62 -1.54 -11.89
C ASP A 43 -8.92 -0.52 -12.77
N TYR A 44 -7.73 -0.11 -12.40
CA TYR A 44 -6.96 0.87 -13.17
C TYR A 44 -6.02 0.26 -14.21
N ARG A 45 -6.09 -1.05 -14.48
CA ARG A 45 -5.26 -1.68 -15.52
C ARG A 45 -5.56 -1.05 -16.88
N GLY A 46 -4.53 -0.49 -17.49
CA GLY A 46 -4.60 0.25 -18.74
C GLY A 46 -5.27 1.61 -18.63
N LEU A 47 -5.86 2.01 -17.49
CA LEU A 47 -6.56 3.29 -17.37
C LEU A 47 -5.64 4.42 -16.95
N VAL A 48 -5.63 5.48 -17.74
CA VAL A 48 -4.88 6.71 -17.50
C VAL A 48 -5.81 7.91 -17.56
N ASP A 49 -5.54 8.91 -16.72
CA ASP A 49 -6.02 10.27 -16.95
C ASP A 49 -4.93 11.10 -17.65
N SER A 50 -5.17 12.41 -17.82
CA SER A 50 -4.21 13.31 -18.46
C SER A 50 -2.82 13.28 -17.79
N TYR A 51 -2.77 13.24 -16.46
CA TYR A 51 -1.51 13.24 -15.73
C TYR A 51 -0.72 11.95 -15.99
N MET A 52 -1.35 10.79 -15.81
CA MET A 52 -0.67 9.50 -15.94
C MET A 52 -0.31 9.18 -17.39
N LYS A 53 -1.13 9.64 -18.35
CA LYS A 53 -0.81 9.56 -19.78
C LYS A 53 0.51 10.26 -20.11
N GLU A 54 0.76 11.45 -19.54
CA GLU A 54 2.04 12.15 -19.72
C GLU A 54 3.24 11.38 -19.15
N LYS A 55 3.01 10.54 -18.13
CA LYS A 55 4.05 9.69 -17.52
C LYS A 55 4.28 8.38 -18.28
N GLY A 56 3.37 8.01 -19.18
CA GLY A 56 3.45 6.80 -19.98
C GLY A 56 3.24 5.50 -19.20
N ILE A 57 2.59 5.57 -18.04
CA ILE A 57 2.20 4.40 -17.24
C ILE A 57 0.78 4.56 -16.71
N ASP A 58 0.08 3.45 -16.46
CA ASP A 58 -1.21 3.48 -15.79
C ASP A 58 -1.05 3.49 -14.25
N TYR A 59 -2.17 3.67 -13.54
CA TYR A 59 -2.16 3.66 -12.07
C TYR A 59 -1.88 2.26 -11.49
N PHE A 60 -2.09 1.18 -12.25
CA PHE A 60 -1.79 -0.18 -11.78
C PHE A 60 -0.27 -0.43 -11.74
N GLU A 61 0.44 -0.07 -12.81
CA GLU A 61 1.91 -0.05 -12.88
C GLU A 61 2.50 0.93 -11.86
N ASN A 62 1.86 2.08 -11.63
CA ASN A 62 2.25 2.99 -10.55
C ASN A 62 2.24 2.31 -9.17
N SER A 63 1.17 1.59 -8.84
CA SER A 63 1.06 0.86 -7.58
C SER A 63 1.99 -0.34 -7.51
N ARG A 64 2.26 -1.00 -8.64
CA ARG A 64 3.31 -2.03 -8.73
C ARG A 64 4.67 -1.46 -8.37
N ARG A 65 5.07 -0.31 -8.93
CA ARG A 65 6.32 0.38 -8.56
C ARG A 65 6.38 0.74 -7.08
N ALA A 66 5.31 1.32 -6.54
CA ALA A 66 5.24 1.64 -5.10
C ALA A 66 5.42 0.39 -4.21
N THR A 67 4.86 -0.76 -4.63
CA THR A 67 5.02 -2.04 -3.93
C THR A 67 6.49 -2.50 -3.93
N TYR A 68 7.16 -2.41 -5.07
CA TYR A 68 8.58 -2.74 -5.19
C TYR A 68 9.47 -1.80 -4.35
N VAL A 69 9.13 -0.51 -4.33
CA VAL A 69 9.83 0.52 -3.54
C VAL A 69 9.71 0.24 -2.04
N GLN A 70 8.55 -0.19 -1.57
CA GLN A 70 8.34 -0.59 -0.17
C GLN A 70 9.19 -1.79 0.23
N ARG A 71 9.24 -2.83 -0.61
CA ARG A 71 10.12 -3.97 -0.38
C ARG A 71 11.60 -3.57 -0.40
N GLN A 72 12.02 -2.73 -1.35
CA GLN A 72 13.41 -2.27 -1.44
C GLN A 72 13.79 -1.43 -0.22
N TYR A 73 12.92 -0.56 0.27
CA TYR A 73 13.15 0.19 1.51
C TYR A 73 13.37 -0.73 2.72
N ALA A 74 12.61 -1.81 2.84
CA ALA A 74 12.80 -2.79 3.90
C ALA A 74 14.12 -3.58 3.74
N ILE A 75 14.59 -3.81 2.51
CA ILE A 75 15.91 -4.40 2.26
C ILE A 75 17.02 -3.44 2.71
N ASP A 76 16.90 -2.15 2.37
CA ASP A 76 17.88 -1.13 2.72
C ASP A 76 17.92 -0.88 4.24
N ASN A 77 16.77 -0.98 4.92
CA ASN A 77 16.59 -0.87 6.36
C ASN A 77 17.43 0.26 7.00
N PRO A 78 17.22 1.53 6.60
CA PRO A 78 18.11 2.64 6.98
C PRO A 78 18.18 2.91 8.48
N HIS A 79 17.22 2.39 9.25
CA HIS A 79 17.11 2.55 10.69
C HIS A 79 17.46 1.27 11.49
N ASN A 80 17.93 0.21 10.81
CA ASN A 80 18.32 -1.05 11.42
C ASN A 80 17.22 -1.70 12.29
N TRP A 81 15.98 -1.70 11.83
CA TRP A 81 14.86 -2.36 12.51
C TRP A 81 14.99 -3.88 12.41
N LEU A 82 14.70 -4.60 13.51
CA LEU A 82 14.60 -6.05 13.47
C LEU A 82 13.39 -6.47 12.63
N GLY A 83 13.63 -7.43 11.74
CA GLY A 83 12.60 -8.06 10.93
C GLY A 83 12.32 -7.41 9.58
N TYR A 84 12.89 -6.25 9.27
CA TYR A 84 12.86 -5.71 7.90
C TYR A 84 13.83 -6.50 7.01
N ASP A 85 13.31 -7.09 5.94
CA ASP A 85 14.10 -7.75 4.91
C ASP A 85 13.29 -7.94 3.61
N SER A 86 13.87 -8.65 2.65
CA SER A 86 13.26 -8.93 1.35
C SER A 86 11.97 -9.78 1.38
N LEU A 87 11.64 -10.37 2.53
CA LEU A 87 10.50 -11.25 2.78
C LEU A 87 9.67 -10.81 4.00
N CYS A 88 9.93 -9.64 4.56
CA CYS A 88 9.22 -9.11 5.71
C CYS A 88 9.24 -7.57 5.67
N TRP A 89 8.18 -7.02 5.07
CA TRP A 89 7.99 -5.59 4.80
C TRP A 89 6.50 -5.24 4.85
N GLY A 90 6.18 -3.95 4.81
CA GLY A 90 4.81 -3.44 4.80
C GLY A 90 4.63 -2.24 5.73
N VAL A 91 5.11 -1.07 5.30
CA VAL A 91 5.07 0.17 6.10
C VAL A 91 3.89 1.03 5.64
N THR A 92 2.84 1.04 6.45
CA THR A 92 1.58 1.75 6.15
C THR A 92 0.88 2.11 7.47
N ALA A 93 -0.11 2.99 7.41
CA ALA A 93 -0.86 3.42 8.58
C ALA A 93 -1.40 2.21 9.37
N SER A 94 -1.13 2.16 10.67
CA SER A 94 -1.45 1.02 11.52
C SER A 94 -1.38 1.43 12.99
N ASP A 95 -1.82 0.55 13.87
CA ASP A 95 -1.46 0.58 15.29
C ASP A 95 0.02 0.21 15.47
N GLY A 96 0.55 0.54 16.65
CA GLY A 96 1.92 0.23 17.04
C GLY A 96 2.11 0.13 18.56
N PRO A 97 3.35 -0.12 19.01
CA PRO A 97 3.65 -0.48 20.40
C PRO A 97 3.26 0.55 21.46
N THR A 98 3.15 1.85 21.12
CA THR A 98 3.09 3.02 22.03
C THR A 98 4.43 3.37 22.69
N GLU A 99 4.47 4.55 23.30
CA GLU A 99 5.62 5.12 23.98
C GLU A 99 6.12 4.27 25.14
N LYS A 100 5.29 3.36 25.67
CA LYS A 100 5.66 2.39 26.71
C LYS A 100 6.81 1.47 26.27
N TYR A 101 6.97 1.25 24.96
CA TYR A 101 8.01 0.38 24.40
C TYR A 101 9.24 1.16 23.93
N ASN A 102 9.30 2.48 24.12
CA ASN A 102 10.47 3.27 23.73
C ASN A 102 11.72 2.80 24.47
N PHE A 103 12.83 2.68 23.75
CA PHE A 103 14.14 2.37 24.33
C PHE A 103 15.24 3.01 23.48
N GLU A 104 16.31 3.48 24.13
CA GLU A 104 17.42 4.16 23.47
C GLU A 104 16.93 5.30 22.54
N ASP A 105 17.23 5.22 21.24
CA ASP A 105 16.82 6.13 20.20
C ASP A 105 15.54 5.69 19.47
N LYS A 106 14.93 4.57 19.87
CA LYS A 106 13.72 4.01 19.26
C LYS A 106 12.45 4.57 19.89
N VAL A 107 11.65 5.25 19.08
CA VAL A 107 10.38 5.87 19.47
C VAL A 107 9.23 5.20 18.71
N PHE A 108 8.23 4.72 19.44
CA PHE A 108 7.05 4.05 18.92
C PHE A 108 5.78 4.85 19.25
N LEU A 109 4.82 4.80 18.34
CA LEU A 109 3.52 5.46 18.49
C LEU A 109 2.39 4.43 18.54
N GLY A 110 1.34 4.72 19.31
CA GLY A 110 0.16 3.85 19.43
C GLY A 110 -0.60 3.70 18.13
N TYR A 111 -0.76 4.80 17.38
CA TYR A 111 -1.21 4.80 15.98
C TYR A 111 -0.40 5.83 15.23
N ALA A 112 -0.05 5.55 13.98
CA ALA A 112 0.63 6.51 13.13
C ALA A 112 0.29 6.29 11.66
N GLY A 113 0.30 7.38 10.89
CA GLY A 113 0.31 7.34 9.43
C GLY A 113 1.67 6.88 8.88
N ARG A 114 2.14 5.71 9.32
CA ARG A 114 3.41 5.11 8.89
C ARG A 114 3.43 4.99 7.38
N GLY A 115 4.60 5.21 6.79
CA GLY A 115 4.72 5.15 5.34
C GLY A 115 6.05 5.60 4.80
N THR A 116 6.50 4.90 3.76
CA THR A 116 7.70 5.21 3.00
C THR A 116 7.42 5.09 1.50
N SER A 117 7.99 6.02 0.73
CA SER A 117 8.11 5.92 -0.72
C SER A 117 9.60 5.97 -1.08
N GLY A 118 10.44 5.26 -0.32
CA GLY A 118 11.89 5.27 -0.41
C GLY A 118 12.56 6.05 0.72
N PRO A 119 13.91 6.01 0.82
CA PRO A 119 14.65 6.53 1.98
C PRO A 119 14.54 8.04 2.14
N LEU A 120 14.29 8.78 1.06
CA LEU A 120 14.24 10.24 1.06
C LEU A 120 12.82 10.80 1.25
N PHE A 121 11.79 9.96 1.13
CA PHE A 121 10.41 10.40 1.30
C PHE A 121 9.62 9.42 2.17
N ASN A 122 9.69 9.64 3.46
CA ASN A 122 9.05 8.87 4.52
C ASN A 122 8.28 9.82 5.44
N TYR A 123 7.08 9.42 5.86
CA TYR A 123 6.31 10.15 6.87
C TYR A 123 6.68 9.73 8.29
N PHE A 124 6.66 8.43 8.54
CA PHE A 124 7.09 7.83 9.81
C PHE A 124 7.39 6.33 9.59
N ASP A 125 8.49 5.85 10.17
CA ASP A 125 8.86 4.44 10.25
C ASP A 125 9.49 4.16 11.63
N ASP A 126 8.84 3.29 12.40
CA ASP A 126 9.32 2.82 13.71
C ASP A 126 9.56 1.29 13.72
N GLY A 127 9.73 0.68 12.54
CA GLY A 127 9.94 -0.76 12.41
C GLY A 127 8.67 -1.60 12.57
N THR A 128 7.50 -0.97 12.68
CA THR A 128 6.21 -1.66 12.76
C THR A 128 5.75 -2.07 11.37
N ILE A 129 5.46 -3.37 11.21
CA ILE A 129 5.06 -4.00 9.97
C ILE A 129 3.57 -4.30 10.03
N ALA A 130 2.82 -3.87 9.01
CA ALA A 130 1.42 -4.20 8.85
C ALA A 130 1.25 -5.23 7.71
N PRO A 131 0.89 -6.50 8.00
CA PRO A 131 0.73 -7.54 6.98
C PRO A 131 -0.23 -7.15 5.84
N TYR A 132 -1.26 -6.36 6.15
CA TYR A 132 -2.24 -5.92 5.16
C TYR A 132 -1.60 -5.07 4.05
N ALA A 133 -0.51 -4.33 4.31
CA ALA A 133 0.18 -3.54 3.29
C ALA A 133 0.76 -4.46 2.20
N SER A 134 1.45 -5.52 2.60
CA SER A 134 2.04 -6.47 1.67
C SER A 134 0.95 -7.27 0.96
N LEU A 135 0.00 -7.82 1.71
CA LEU A 135 -1.02 -8.70 1.15
C LEU A 135 -2.04 -7.97 0.26
N SER A 136 -2.38 -6.72 0.56
CA SER A 136 -3.23 -5.89 -0.32
C SER A 136 -2.54 -5.50 -1.63
N SER A 137 -1.22 -5.70 -1.75
CA SER A 137 -0.47 -5.50 -2.99
C SER A 137 -0.40 -6.75 -3.88
N LEU A 138 -1.07 -7.83 -3.48
CA LEU A 138 -1.03 -9.12 -4.18
C LEU A 138 -1.36 -9.03 -5.67
N PRO A 139 -2.37 -8.25 -6.13
CA PRO A 139 -2.62 -8.11 -7.56
C PRO A 139 -1.48 -7.42 -8.33
N PHE A 140 -0.74 -6.53 -7.67
CA PHE A 140 0.27 -5.70 -8.34
C PHE A 140 1.58 -6.45 -8.53
N ALA A 141 2.02 -7.21 -7.53
CA ALA A 141 3.32 -7.88 -7.54
C ALA A 141 3.30 -9.22 -6.79
N PRO A 142 2.52 -10.21 -7.27
CA PRO A 142 2.37 -11.50 -6.59
C PRO A 142 3.69 -12.23 -6.34
N GLU A 143 4.68 -12.04 -7.22
CA GLU A 143 6.01 -12.64 -7.15
C GLU A 143 6.86 -12.19 -5.96
N ILE A 144 6.57 -11.03 -5.35
CA ILE A 144 7.22 -10.59 -4.11
C ILE A 144 6.30 -10.69 -2.91
N VAL A 145 4.98 -10.60 -3.11
CA VAL A 145 4.00 -10.66 -2.03
C VAL A 145 3.82 -12.08 -1.51
N LEU A 146 3.65 -13.09 -2.38
CA LEU A 146 3.43 -14.48 -1.93
C LEU A 146 4.59 -15.00 -1.06
N PRO A 147 5.87 -14.88 -1.47
CA PRO A 147 6.98 -15.32 -0.62
C PRO A 147 7.09 -14.55 0.69
N THR A 148 6.70 -13.27 0.70
CA THR A 148 6.70 -12.43 1.91
C THR A 148 5.68 -12.94 2.92
N ILE A 149 4.46 -13.26 2.45
CA ILE A 149 3.38 -13.75 3.31
C ILE A 149 3.68 -15.16 3.82
N GLU A 150 4.23 -16.04 2.98
CA GLU A 150 4.71 -17.36 3.40
C GLU A 150 5.77 -17.23 4.50
N SER A 151 6.80 -16.39 4.30
CA SER A 151 7.86 -16.13 5.28
C SER A 151 7.31 -15.59 6.61
N MET A 152 6.38 -14.63 6.57
CA MET A 152 5.74 -14.10 7.78
C MET A 152 5.01 -15.19 8.57
N LEU A 153 4.26 -16.06 7.88
CA LEU A 153 3.54 -17.16 8.51
C LEU A 153 4.50 -18.23 9.06
N GLU A 154 5.57 -18.57 8.35
CA GLU A 154 6.58 -19.52 8.81
C GLU A 154 7.32 -19.01 10.06
N LYS A 155 7.69 -17.72 10.06
CA LYS A 155 8.52 -17.12 11.12
C LYS A 155 7.74 -16.78 12.38
N TYR A 156 6.52 -16.25 12.22
CA TYR A 156 5.74 -15.71 13.34
C TYR A 156 4.46 -16.51 13.62
N GLY A 157 3.87 -17.15 12.60
CA GLY A 157 2.72 -18.04 12.72
C GLY A 157 1.57 -17.45 13.54
N ASN A 158 1.08 -18.23 14.50
CA ASN A 158 -0.04 -17.86 15.38
C ASN A 158 0.22 -16.61 16.23
N LYS A 159 1.45 -16.07 16.30
CA LYS A 159 1.71 -14.81 17.00
C LYS A 159 1.15 -13.61 16.26
N ILE A 160 1.10 -13.66 14.93
CA ILE A 160 0.58 -12.58 14.08
C ILE A 160 -0.74 -12.95 13.40
N TRP A 161 -1.27 -14.15 13.69
CA TRP A 161 -2.46 -14.72 13.05
C TRP A 161 -3.47 -15.18 14.11
N GLY A 162 -4.68 -14.64 14.05
CA GLY A 162 -5.78 -14.95 14.95
C GLY A 162 -7.06 -15.34 14.24
N LYS A 163 -8.20 -15.12 14.91
CA LYS A 163 -9.54 -15.58 14.47
C LYS A 163 -9.93 -15.09 13.08
N TYR A 164 -9.54 -13.87 12.71
CA TYR A 164 -9.92 -13.23 11.44
C TYR A 164 -8.74 -13.08 10.47
N GLY A 165 -7.67 -13.86 10.64
CA GLY A 165 -6.46 -13.78 9.82
C GLY A 165 -5.34 -13.02 10.52
N PHE A 166 -4.54 -12.28 9.77
CA PHE A 166 -3.49 -11.44 10.35
C PHE A 166 -4.08 -10.40 11.31
N TYR A 167 -3.39 -10.16 12.43
CA TYR A 167 -3.59 -8.95 13.23
C TYR A 167 -3.16 -7.70 12.45
N ASP A 168 -3.51 -6.52 12.96
CA ASP A 168 -3.21 -5.26 12.28
C ASP A 168 -1.72 -5.08 11.97
N SER A 169 -0.87 -5.26 12.98
CA SER A 169 0.56 -5.01 12.86
C SER A 169 1.40 -5.74 13.92
N PHE A 170 2.70 -5.80 13.68
CA PHE A 170 3.67 -6.34 14.63
C PHE A 170 5.00 -5.60 14.52
N ASN A 171 5.78 -5.62 15.60
CA ASN A 171 7.08 -4.97 15.68
C ASN A 171 8.10 -5.91 16.34
N PRO A 172 8.95 -6.60 15.56
CA PRO A 172 9.96 -7.49 16.11
C PRO A 172 11.02 -6.78 16.97
N THR A 173 11.29 -5.50 16.70
CA THR A 173 12.24 -4.68 17.48
C THR A 173 11.75 -4.48 18.91
N ALA A 174 10.47 -4.16 19.08
CA ALA A 174 9.82 -3.99 20.37
C ALA A 174 9.33 -5.32 21.00
N ASN A 175 9.50 -6.46 20.30
CA ASN A 175 8.86 -7.74 20.63
C ASN A 175 7.35 -7.57 20.93
N TRP A 176 6.67 -6.88 20.02
CA TRP A 176 5.27 -6.48 20.17
C TRP A 176 4.43 -6.96 18.99
N VAL A 177 3.16 -7.28 19.27
CA VAL A 177 2.14 -7.59 18.26
C VAL A 177 0.85 -6.91 18.70
N ASN A 178 0.15 -6.29 17.76
CA ASN A 178 -1.23 -5.87 17.94
C ASN A 178 -2.16 -7.11 18.06
N ASP A 179 -3.20 -7.04 18.89
CA ASP A 179 -4.19 -8.12 19.04
C ASP A 179 -5.60 -7.75 18.51
N ASP A 180 -5.72 -6.61 17.84
CA ASP A 180 -6.92 -6.09 17.19
C ASP A 180 -7.02 -6.46 15.70
N PHE A 181 -8.24 -6.28 15.18
CA PHE A 181 -8.56 -6.40 13.76
C PHE A 181 -9.27 -5.13 13.31
N ILE A 182 -8.65 -4.39 12.40
CA ILE A 182 -9.18 -3.11 11.93
C ILE A 182 -9.87 -3.31 10.58
N GLY A 183 -11.11 -2.82 10.46
CA GLY A 183 -11.94 -3.05 9.26
C GLY A 183 -11.38 -2.43 7.98
N ILE A 184 -10.69 -1.29 8.08
CA ILE A 184 -10.04 -0.63 6.94
C ILE A 184 -8.77 -1.34 6.46
N ASP A 185 -8.22 -2.25 7.26
CA ASP A 185 -7.03 -3.03 6.90
C ASP A 185 -7.44 -4.40 6.36
N GLN A 186 -8.37 -5.06 7.08
CA GLN A 186 -8.91 -6.37 6.70
C GLN A 186 -9.75 -6.33 5.42
N GLY A 187 -10.59 -5.30 5.27
CA GLY A 187 -11.54 -5.18 4.15
C GLY A 187 -10.84 -5.10 2.79
N PRO A 188 -10.01 -4.07 2.55
CA PRO A 188 -9.24 -3.95 1.31
C PRO A 188 -8.33 -5.15 1.06
N MET A 189 -7.70 -5.72 2.09
CA MET A 189 -6.88 -6.93 1.96
C MET A 189 -7.67 -8.10 1.37
N LEU A 190 -8.85 -8.40 1.91
CA LEU A 190 -9.71 -9.47 1.38
C LEU A 190 -10.18 -9.19 -0.05
N ILE A 191 -10.56 -7.93 -0.33
CA ILE A 191 -10.97 -7.52 -1.68
C ILE A 191 -9.83 -7.70 -2.68
N MET A 192 -8.61 -7.29 -2.32
CA MET A 192 -7.44 -7.40 -3.19
C MET A 192 -7.03 -8.86 -3.43
N ILE A 193 -7.15 -9.74 -2.43
CA ILE A 193 -6.97 -11.19 -2.61
C ILE A 193 -7.97 -11.72 -3.65
N GLU A 194 -9.25 -11.36 -3.54
CA GLU A 194 -10.26 -11.85 -4.48
C GLU A 194 -10.07 -11.25 -5.89
N ASN A 195 -9.69 -9.98 -5.98
CA ASN A 195 -9.36 -9.33 -7.25
C ASN A 195 -8.15 -10.00 -7.93
N PHE A 196 -7.14 -10.42 -7.18
CA PHE A 196 -6.04 -11.22 -7.71
C PHE A 196 -6.51 -12.57 -8.24
N ARG A 197 -7.39 -13.27 -7.51
CA ARG A 197 -7.84 -14.63 -7.86
C ARG A 197 -8.75 -14.66 -9.08
N THR A 198 -9.73 -13.75 -9.14
CA THR A 198 -10.82 -13.81 -10.13
C THR A 198 -11.18 -12.44 -10.73
N GLY A 199 -10.70 -11.36 -10.13
CA GLY A 199 -11.13 -10.00 -10.48
C GLY A 199 -12.58 -9.70 -10.08
N LEU A 200 -13.18 -10.44 -9.15
CA LEU A 200 -14.63 -10.35 -8.88
C LEU A 200 -15.12 -8.93 -8.61
N VAL A 201 -14.48 -8.19 -7.69
CA VAL A 201 -14.93 -6.85 -7.29
C VAL A 201 -14.73 -5.87 -8.43
N TRP A 202 -13.56 -5.90 -9.09
CA TRP A 202 -13.30 -5.14 -10.31
C TRP A 202 -14.34 -5.39 -11.41
N ASN A 203 -14.59 -6.66 -11.73
CA ASN A 203 -15.55 -7.06 -12.75
C ASN A 203 -16.99 -6.63 -12.44
N TYR A 204 -17.32 -6.48 -11.16
CA TYR A 204 -18.62 -6.00 -10.71
C TYR A 204 -18.70 -4.47 -10.77
N VAL A 205 -17.76 -3.78 -10.11
CA VAL A 205 -17.74 -2.32 -9.96
C VAL A 205 -17.57 -1.63 -11.31
N MET A 206 -16.68 -2.13 -12.18
CA MET A 206 -16.37 -1.49 -13.45
C MET A 206 -17.53 -1.51 -14.44
N LYS A 207 -18.56 -2.34 -14.24
CA LYS A 207 -19.76 -2.36 -15.09
C LYS A 207 -20.78 -1.31 -14.71
N ASP A 208 -20.64 -0.67 -13.55
CA ASP A 208 -21.62 0.31 -13.05
C ASP A 208 -21.62 1.57 -13.94
N PRO A 209 -22.78 1.98 -14.51
CA PRO A 209 -22.88 3.17 -15.36
C PRO A 209 -22.47 4.47 -14.66
N ILE A 210 -22.60 4.57 -13.34
CA ILE A 210 -22.20 5.74 -12.55
C ILE A 210 -20.67 5.81 -12.49
N ILE A 211 -20.00 4.68 -12.28
CA ILE A 211 -18.53 4.61 -12.30
C ILE A 211 -18.01 4.97 -13.68
N GLN A 212 -18.56 4.36 -14.74
CA GLN A 212 -18.17 4.66 -16.12
C GLN A 212 -18.40 6.13 -16.48
N LYS A 213 -19.53 6.71 -16.08
CA LYS A 213 -19.80 8.15 -16.28
C LYS A 213 -18.80 9.03 -15.53
N GLY A 214 -18.40 8.64 -14.32
CA GLY A 214 -17.40 9.34 -13.51
C GLY A 214 -16.03 9.35 -14.21
N LEU A 215 -15.52 8.17 -14.56
CA LEU A 215 -14.24 8.02 -15.26
C LEU A 215 -14.20 8.83 -16.56
N ASN A 216 -15.23 8.70 -17.40
CA ASN A 216 -15.34 9.49 -18.63
C ASN A 216 -15.36 11.00 -18.38
N LYS A 217 -16.07 11.45 -17.33
CA LYS A 217 -16.13 12.88 -16.99
C LYS A 217 -14.78 13.43 -16.50
N LEU A 218 -13.95 12.59 -15.90
CA LEU A 218 -12.60 12.93 -15.46
C LEU A 218 -11.55 12.75 -16.56
N GLY A 219 -11.95 12.34 -17.77
CA GLY A 219 -11.07 12.20 -18.92
C GLY A 219 -10.19 10.95 -18.87
N TYR A 220 -10.60 9.91 -18.14
CA TYR A 220 -9.90 8.63 -18.18
C TYR A 220 -10.07 7.95 -19.55
N GLU A 221 -9.00 7.35 -20.03
CA GLU A 221 -8.96 6.54 -21.25
C GLU A 221 -7.99 5.37 -21.09
N TYR A 222 -7.99 4.45 -22.06
CA TYR A 222 -7.04 3.34 -22.07
C TYR A 222 -5.72 3.76 -22.74
N LEU A 223 -4.60 3.44 -22.09
CA LEU A 223 -3.26 3.57 -22.64
C LEU A 223 -3.07 2.52 -23.74
N TYR A 224 -2.75 2.97 -24.96
CA TYR A 224 -2.50 2.12 -26.14
C TYR A 224 -1.09 1.52 -26.14
#